data_AF-A0A2W6P2M9-F1
#
_entry.id   AF-A0A2W6P2M9-F1
#
_cell.length_a   1.000
_cell.length_b   1.000
_cell.length_c   1.000
_cell.angle_alpha   90.00
_cell.angle_beta   90.00
_cell.angle_gamma   90.00
#
_symmetry.space_group_name_H-M   'P 1'
#
loop_
_entity.id
_entity.type
_entity.pdbx_description
1 polymer ?
#
loop_
_entity_poly.entity_id
_entity_poly.type
_entity_poly.pdbx_seq_one_letter_code
_entity_poly.pdbx_strand_id
1 'polypeptide(L)'
;MEMYFKRMKDEWTGLVEQADPPIRAKAAEIAVAHAHYLSIEFYRIVRIDPHAEEFLSNEQVERQLKSAMERWIINVLSAQVDDVERLIQIQHTVAEVHARIGI
;
A
#
# COMPACT_ATOMS: atom_id res chain seq x y z
N MET A 1 -21.65 -4.25 7.38
CA MET A 1 -20.27 -4.61 7.02
C MET A 1 -20.19 -5.12 5.59
N GLU A 2 -21.05 -6.07 5.20
CA GLU A 2 -21.11 -6.65 3.84
C GLU A 2 -21.36 -5.61 2.73
N MET A 3 -22.27 -4.66 2.94
CA MET A 3 -22.51 -3.57 1.98
C MET A 3 -21.30 -2.64 1.79
N TYR A 4 -20.49 -2.46 2.83
CA TYR A 4 -19.29 -1.61 2.79
C TYR A 4 -18.18 -2.29 1.99
N PHE A 5 -17.95 -3.58 2.24
CA PHE A 5 -16.99 -4.39 1.48
C PHE A 5 -17.35 -4.45 0.00
N LYS A 6 -18.62 -4.72 -0.31
CA LYS A 6 -19.11 -4.72 -1.69
C LYS A 6 -18.87 -3.38 -2.39
N ARG A 7 -19.15 -2.26 -1.71
CA ARG A 7 -18.94 -0.92 -2.26
C ARG A 7 -17.46 -0.63 -2.54
N MET A 8 -16.55 -0.95 -1.61
CA MET A 8 -15.11 -0.77 -1.84
C MET A 8 -14.60 -1.59 -3.02
N LYS A 9 -15.06 -2.85 -3.15
CA LYS A 9 -14.73 -3.70 -4.29
C LYS A 9 -15.23 -3.08 -5.59
N ASP A 10 -16.51 -2.69 -5.65
CA ASP A 10 -17.13 -2.09 -6.83
C ASP A 10 -16.39 -0.79 -7.24
N GLU A 11 -16.03 0.07 -6.28
CA GLU A 11 -15.30 1.32 -6.53
C GLU A 11 -13.87 1.09 -7.03
N TRP A 12 -13.11 0.17 -6.43
CA TRP A 12 -11.73 -0.12 -6.86
C TRP A 12 -11.71 -0.87 -8.20
N THR A 13 -12.60 -1.86 -8.40
CA THR A 13 -12.78 -2.50 -9.71
C THR A 13 -13.10 -1.44 -10.78
N GLY A 14 -14.04 -0.54 -10.50
CA GLY A 14 -14.38 0.56 -11.41
C GLY A 14 -13.20 1.46 -11.73
N LEU A 15 -12.35 1.79 -10.75
CA LEU A 15 -11.13 2.57 -10.99
C LEU A 15 -10.15 1.85 -11.93
N VAL A 16 -9.98 0.54 -11.77
CA VAL A 16 -9.09 -0.27 -12.60
C VAL A 16 -9.64 -0.40 -14.03
N GLU A 17 -10.96 -0.55 -14.19
CA GLU A 17 -11.62 -0.68 -15.49
C GLU A 17 -11.67 0.65 -16.28
N GLN A 18 -11.86 1.77 -15.58
CA GLN A 18 -11.93 3.10 -16.20
C GLN A 18 -10.56 3.64 -16.64
N ALA A 19 -9.47 3.15 -16.04
CA ALA A 19 -8.13 3.57 -16.41
C ALA A 19 -7.63 2.81 -17.63
N ASP A 20 -7.30 3.57 -18.69
CA ASP A 20 -6.79 3.03 -19.95
C ASP A 20 -5.60 2.06 -19.71
N PRO A 21 -5.56 0.89 -20.38
CA PRO A 21 -4.52 -0.11 -20.15
C PRO A 21 -3.08 0.41 -20.29
N PRO A 22 -2.73 1.29 -21.26
CA PRO A 22 -1.39 1.87 -21.35
C PRO A 22 -1.01 2.73 -20.12
N ILE A 23 -1.97 3.42 -19.52
CA ILE A 23 -1.75 4.24 -18.33
C ILE A 23 -1.48 3.33 -17.12
N ARG A 24 -2.26 2.27 -16.95
CA ARG A 24 -2.04 1.29 -15.87
C ARG A 24 -0.72 0.54 -16.04
N ALA A 25 -0.35 0.20 -17.27
CA ALA A 25 0.95 -0.40 -17.55
C ALA A 25 2.10 0.53 -17.13
N LYS A 26 1.98 1.85 -17.38
CA LYS A 26 2.99 2.82 -16.94
C LYS A 26 3.03 2.98 -15.42
N ALA A 27 1.88 2.97 -14.74
CA ALA A 27 1.82 2.99 -13.28
C ALA A 27 2.54 1.77 -12.68
N ALA A 28 2.29 0.56 -13.21
CA ALA A 28 2.96 -0.66 -12.79
C ALA A 28 4.47 -0.62 -13.06
N GLU A 29 4.89 -0.12 -14.24
CA GLU A 29 6.31 0.05 -14.59
C GLU A 29 7.03 0.95 -13.58
N ILE A 30 6.43 2.11 -13.27
CA ILE A 30 6.97 3.06 -12.27
C ILE A 30 7.03 2.41 -10.89
N ALA A 31 5.98 1.70 -10.49
CA ALA A 31 5.91 1.04 -9.20
C ALA A 31 7.04 0.02 -9.04
N VAL A 32 7.22 -0.87 -10.02
CA VAL A 32 8.28 -1.90 -9.97
C VAL A 32 9.68 -1.27 -10.02
N ALA A 33 9.88 -0.26 -10.88
CA ALA A 33 11.18 0.39 -11.03
C ALA A 33 11.60 1.21 -9.79
N HIS A 34 10.64 1.78 -9.06
CA HIS A 34 10.93 2.78 -8.03
C HIS A 34 10.46 2.41 -6.62
N ALA A 35 9.76 1.30 -6.40
CA ALA A 35 9.26 0.91 -5.08
C ALA A 35 10.34 0.91 -3.99
N HIS A 36 11.55 0.42 -4.28
CA HIS A 36 12.67 0.42 -3.33
C HIS A 36 13.10 1.83 -2.92
N TYR A 37 13.22 2.74 -3.88
CA TYR A 37 13.53 4.13 -3.60
C TYR A 37 12.41 4.80 -2.79
N LEU A 38 11.16 4.58 -3.19
CA LEU A 38 9.98 5.13 -2.53
C LEU A 38 9.84 4.62 -1.08
N SER A 39 10.17 3.35 -0.80
CA SER A 39 10.09 2.79 0.55
C SER A 39 11.11 3.41 1.50
N ILE A 40 12.34 3.63 1.02
CA ILE A 40 13.41 4.30 1.76
C ILE A 40 13.02 5.75 2.04
N GLU A 41 12.53 6.46 1.02
CA GLU A 41 12.21 7.87 1.14
C GLU A 41 10.96 8.12 2.01
N PHE A 42 9.94 7.26 1.89
CA PHE A 42 8.80 7.25 2.80
C PHE A 42 9.26 7.14 4.25
N TYR A 43 10.08 6.13 4.56
CA TYR A 43 10.57 5.93 5.92
C TYR A 43 11.41 7.12 6.41
N ARG A 44 12.30 7.65 5.57
CA ARG A 44 13.15 8.80 5.89
C ARG A 44 12.32 10.04 6.23
N ILE A 45 11.27 10.32 5.46
CA ILE A 45 10.40 11.49 5.67
C ILE A 45 9.52 11.30 6.90
N VAL A 46 8.85 10.16 7.04
CA VAL A 46 7.90 9.92 8.14
C VAL A 46 8.61 9.93 9.50
N ARG A 47 9.85 9.41 9.59
CA ARG A 47 10.63 9.43 10.82
C ARG A 47 10.99 10.83 11.33
N ILE A 48 10.89 11.87 10.49
CA ILE A 48 11.15 13.25 10.91
C ILE A 48 10.01 13.78 11.81
N ASP A 49 8.80 13.26 11.66
CA ASP A 49 7.68 13.61 12.52
C ASP A 49 7.85 12.96 13.90
N PRO A 50 7.96 13.74 15.00
CA PRO A 50 8.13 13.18 16.34
C PRO A 50 7.00 12.25 16.77
N HIS A 51 5.77 12.45 16.28
CA HIS A 51 4.64 11.57 16.58
C HIS A 51 4.73 10.22 15.88
N ALA A 52 5.36 10.17 14.71
CA ALA A 52 5.56 8.92 13.97
C ALA A 52 6.86 8.22 14.38
N GLU A 53 7.90 8.97 14.76
CA GLU A 53 9.21 8.45 15.17
C GLU A 53 9.10 7.41 16.30
N GLU A 54 8.17 7.61 17.24
CA GLU A 54 7.92 6.68 18.36
C GLU A 54 7.72 5.23 17.87
N PHE A 55 7.04 5.05 16.74
CA PHE A 55 6.75 3.74 16.14
C PHE A 55 7.87 3.22 15.22
N LEU A 56 8.89 4.05 14.92
CA LEU A 56 9.93 3.82 13.91
C LEU A 56 11.36 3.81 14.48
N SER A 57 11.51 3.72 15.80
CA SER A 57 12.82 3.84 16.47
C SER A 57 13.69 2.57 16.38
N ASN A 58 13.13 1.42 15.99
CA ASN A 58 13.82 0.12 15.97
C ASN A 58 14.28 -0.29 14.56
N GLU A 59 15.55 -0.69 14.41
CA GLU A 59 16.13 -1.15 13.13
C GLU A 59 15.40 -2.37 12.52
N GLN A 60 14.86 -3.26 13.36
CA GLN A 60 14.06 -4.38 12.89
C GLN A 60 12.75 -3.91 12.26
N VAL A 61 12.11 -2.90 12.86
CA VAL A 61 10.88 -2.27 12.32
C VAL A 61 11.21 -1.57 11.00
N GLU A 62 12.34 -0.87 10.92
CA GLU A 62 12.80 -0.23 9.69
C GLU A 62 12.91 -1.20 8.52
N ARG A 63 13.65 -2.30 8.71
CA ARG A 63 13.89 -3.29 7.65
C ARG A 63 12.58 -3.95 7.20
N GLN A 64 11.71 -4.31 8.14
CA GLN A 64 10.43 -4.94 7.84
C GLN A 64 9.47 -3.97 7.15
N LEU A 65 9.39 -2.72 7.61
CA LEU A 65 8.49 -1.71 7.05
C LEU A 65 8.89 -1.35 5.62
N LYS A 66 10.18 -1.12 5.33
CA LYS A 66 10.64 -0.81 3.96
C LYS A 66 10.28 -1.96 3.00
N SER A 67 10.56 -3.20 3.38
CA SER A 67 10.21 -4.38 2.56
C SER A 67 8.69 -4.58 2.41
N ALA A 68 7.90 -4.30 3.44
CA ALA A 68 6.44 -4.34 3.36
C ALA A 68 5.90 -3.23 2.45
N MET A 69 6.45 -2.02 2.56
CA MET A 69 6.06 -0.86 1.75
C MET A 69 6.36 -1.06 0.27
N GLU A 70 7.53 -1.62 -0.07
CA GLU A 70 7.87 -1.97 -1.46
C GLU A 70 6.83 -2.88 -2.10
N ARG A 71 6.49 -3.96 -1.38
CA ARG A 71 5.47 -4.92 -1.84
C ARG A 71 4.09 -4.26 -1.92
N TRP A 72 3.74 -3.41 -0.97
CA TRP A 72 2.46 -2.70 -0.95
C TRP A 72 2.32 -1.76 -2.16
N ILE A 73 3.36 -0.96 -2.46
CA ILE A 73 3.39 -0.06 -3.61
C ILE A 73 3.17 -0.84 -4.92
N ILE A 74 3.95 -1.91 -5.13
CA ILE A 74 3.85 -2.73 -6.34
C ILE A 74 2.46 -3.35 -6.46
N ASN A 75 1.95 -3.93 -5.37
CA ASN A 75 0.64 -4.59 -5.35
C ASN A 75 -0.51 -3.64 -5.68
N VAL A 76 -0.50 -2.42 -5.12
CA VAL A 76 -1.59 -1.44 -5.32
C VAL A 76 -1.53 -0.84 -6.72
N LEU A 77 -0.34 -0.41 -7.18
CA LEU A 77 -0.20 0.30 -8.45
C LEU A 77 -0.19 -0.62 -9.68
N SER A 78 -0.05 -1.93 -9.49
CA SER A 78 -0.09 -2.93 -10.57
C SER A 78 -1.38 -3.76 -10.56
N ALA A 79 -2.36 -3.38 -9.74
CA ALA A 79 -3.59 -4.12 -9.52
C ALA A 79 -4.36 -4.41 -10.83
N GLN A 80 -4.76 -5.67 -10.98
CA GLN A 80 -5.80 -6.07 -11.94
C GLN A 80 -7.15 -6.22 -11.24
N VAL A 81 -8.23 -6.31 -12.03
CA VAL A 81 -9.59 -6.48 -11.48
C VAL A 81 -9.68 -7.71 -10.59
N ASP A 82 -9.03 -8.81 -11.00
CA ASP A 82 -9.01 -10.08 -10.24
C ASP A 82 -8.19 -9.98 -8.93
N ASP A 83 -7.33 -8.96 -8.79
CA ASP A 83 -6.54 -8.73 -7.57
C ASP A 83 -7.31 -7.96 -6.51
N VAL A 84 -8.36 -7.21 -6.87
CA VAL A 84 -9.00 -6.21 -6.00
C VAL A 84 -9.45 -6.82 -4.67
N GLU A 85 -10.07 -8.00 -4.69
CA GLU A 85 -10.56 -8.64 -3.48
C GLU A 85 -9.42 -9.02 -2.53
N ARG A 86 -8.34 -9.58 -3.07
CA ARG A 86 -7.12 -9.90 -2.32
C ARG A 86 -6.46 -8.64 -1.76
N LEU A 87 -6.43 -7.56 -2.54
CA LEU A 87 -5.83 -6.28 -2.13
C LEU A 87 -6.62 -5.62 -1.00
N ILE A 88 -7.94 -5.70 -0.99
CA ILE A 88 -8.78 -5.23 0.12
C ILE A 88 -8.44 -5.99 1.40
N GLN A 89 -8.27 -7.32 1.34
CA GLN A 89 -7.84 -8.11 2.51
C GLN A 89 -6.46 -7.68 3.01
N ILE A 90 -5.52 -7.38 2.10
CA ILE A 90 -4.22 -6.83 2.48
C ILE A 90 -4.37 -5.48 3.21
N GLN A 91 -5.26 -4.59 2.75
CA GLN A 91 -5.51 -3.33 3.44
C GLN A 91 -6.12 -3.54 4.84
N HIS A 92 -7.00 -4.53 5.01
CA HIS A 92 -7.52 -4.89 6.32
C HIS A 92 -6.41 -5.37 7.26
N THR A 93 -5.52 -6.27 6.81
CA THR A 93 -4.37 -6.71 7.61
C THR A 93 -3.47 -5.54 7.99
N VAL A 94 -3.22 -4.60 7.08
CA VAL A 94 -2.45 -3.38 7.37
C VAL A 94 -3.16 -2.52 8.43
N ALA A 95 -4.48 -2.34 8.31
CA ALA A 95 -5.27 -1.59 9.29
C ALA A 95 -5.26 -2.26 10.67
N GLU A 96 -5.35 -3.58 10.75
CA GLU A 96 -5.25 -4.33 12.01
C GLU A 96 -3.88 -4.16 12.68
N VAL A 97 -2.81 -4.16 11.89
CA VAL A 97 -1.45 -3.89 12.40
C VAL A 97 -1.36 -2.47 12.97
N HIS A 98 -1.84 -1.46 12.24
CA HIS A 98 -1.85 -0.07 12.71
C HIS A 98 -2.68 0.12 13.97
N ALA A 99 -3.92 -0.40 14.00
CA ALA A 99 -4.80 -0.31 15.15
C ALA A 99 -4.20 -0.98 16.41
N ARG A 100 -3.49 -2.10 16.24
CA ARG A 100 -2.83 -2.79 17.36
C ARG A 100 -1.69 -1.99 17.98
N ILE A 101 -0.96 -1.22 17.18
CA ILE A 101 0.16 -0.39 17.66
C ILE A 101 -0.26 1.04 17.99
N GLY A 102 -1.51 1.43 17.71
CA GLY A 102 -2.06 2.73 18.06
C GLY A 102 -1.73 3.86 17.07
N ILE A 103 -1.53 3.51 15.79
CA ILE A 103 -1.44 4.49 14.68
C ILE A 103 -2.84 4.80 14.15
#